data_AF-A0A8H7D171-F1
#
_entry.id   AF-A0A8H7D171-F1
#
_cell.length_a   1.000
_cell.length_b   1.000
_cell.length_c   1.000
_cell.angle_alpha   90.00
_cell.angle_beta   90.00
_cell.angle_gamma   90.00
#
_symmetry.space_group_name_H-M   'P 1'
#
loop_
_entity.id
_entity.type
_entity.pdbx_description
1 polymer ?
#
loop_
_entity_poly.entity_id
_entity_poly.type
_entity_poly.pdbx_seq_one_letter_code
_entity_poly.pdbx_strand_id
1 'polypeptide(L)'
;MSFGRPPSVNVGFKPAPPDRGAFPLDHYGECKEQMQRYMACLRSNSSTSSPCRPLSKDYLDCRMNKGLMERDEWKNLGFDSKKPALDSNNKEESPTQSKSDS
;
A
#
# COMPACT_ATOMS: atom_id res chain seq x y z
N MET A 1 -56.51 13.33 -8.30
CA MET A 1 -55.74 12.36 -7.48
C MET A 1 -55.01 11.40 -8.40
N SER A 2 -53.77 11.06 -8.08
CA SER A 2 -52.93 9.98 -8.68
C SER A 2 -52.48 10.13 -10.14
N PHE A 3 -51.29 10.70 -10.39
CA PHE A 3 -49.95 10.09 -10.28
C PHE A 3 -49.65 9.11 -11.42
N GLY A 4 -48.89 9.54 -12.43
CA GLY A 4 -48.47 8.65 -13.50
C GLY A 4 -47.57 9.24 -14.59
N ARG A 5 -46.34 9.64 -14.22
CA ARG A 5 -45.12 9.79 -15.06
C ARG A 5 -44.97 11.04 -15.96
N PRO A 6 -44.29 12.10 -15.47
CA PRO A 6 -43.64 13.12 -16.29
C PRO A 6 -42.26 12.64 -16.82
N PRO A 7 -41.63 13.36 -17.78
CA PRO A 7 -40.78 12.82 -18.83
C PRO A 7 -39.36 12.49 -18.37
N SER A 8 -38.70 11.61 -19.12
CA SER A 8 -37.29 11.25 -19.04
C SER A 8 -36.37 12.49 -18.99
N VAL A 9 -36.13 13.00 -17.79
CA VAL A 9 -35.03 13.93 -17.55
C VAL A 9 -33.77 13.08 -17.51
N ASN A 10 -33.12 12.95 -18.66
CA ASN A 10 -31.74 12.49 -18.76
C ASN A 10 -30.85 13.62 -18.21
N VAL A 11 -30.95 13.90 -16.91
CA VAL A 11 -29.96 14.71 -16.20
C VAL A 11 -28.72 13.85 -16.16
N GLY A 12 -27.77 14.17 -17.03
CA GLY A 12 -26.43 13.61 -16.99
C GLY A 12 -25.87 13.82 -15.60
N PHE A 13 -25.97 12.78 -14.78
CA PHE A 13 -25.35 12.68 -13.47
C PHE A 13 -23.85 12.51 -13.72
N LYS A 14 -23.18 13.60 -14.08
CA LYS A 14 -21.74 13.72 -13.90
C LYS A 14 -21.56 14.06 -12.42
N PRO A 15 -21.24 13.09 -11.55
CA PRO A 15 -20.93 13.44 -10.18
C PRO A 15 -19.79 14.45 -10.20
N ALA A 16 -20.03 15.66 -9.70
CA ALA A 16 -18.97 16.60 -9.41
C ALA A 16 -18.10 15.97 -8.31
N PRO A 17 -16.80 15.72 -8.53
CA PRO A 17 -15.93 15.19 -7.47
C PRO A 17 -15.78 16.27 -6.38
N PRO A 18 -16.04 15.93 -5.11
CA PRO A 18 -15.14 15.06 -4.36
C PRO A 18 -15.91 13.98 -3.57
N ASP A 19 -16.75 13.19 -4.24
CA ASP A 19 -17.67 12.25 -3.57
C ASP A 19 -17.41 10.77 -3.91
N ARG A 20 -16.20 10.43 -4.34
CA ARG A 20 -15.70 9.06 -4.17
C ARG A 20 -14.60 9.16 -3.14
N GLY A 21 -15.01 9.15 -1.86
CA GLY A 21 -14.14 9.30 -0.71
C GLY A 21 -12.76 8.74 -1.00
N ALA A 22 -11.77 9.64 -1.03
CA ALA A 22 -10.39 9.23 -0.92
C ALA A 22 -10.36 8.41 0.37
N PHE A 23 -10.25 7.09 0.22
CA PHE A 23 -10.30 6.18 1.35
C PHE A 23 -9.35 6.77 2.40
N PRO A 24 -9.77 6.95 3.65
CA PRO A 24 -8.92 7.55 4.69
C PRO A 24 -7.59 6.80 4.94
N LEU A 25 -7.29 5.74 4.17
CA LEU A 25 -6.00 5.08 3.99
C LEU A 25 -4.93 5.96 3.35
N ASP A 26 -5.31 6.99 2.58
CA ASP A 26 -4.36 7.90 1.93
C ASP A 26 -4.46 9.31 2.52
N HIS A 27 -4.41 9.39 3.86
CA HIS A 27 -4.68 10.66 4.53
C HIS A 27 -3.64 11.74 4.17
N TYR A 28 -2.37 11.38 3.88
CA TYR A 28 -1.33 12.34 3.44
C TYR A 28 -0.18 11.73 2.60
N GLY A 29 -0.31 10.48 2.11
CA GLY A 29 0.79 9.83 1.38
C GLY A 29 2.06 9.60 2.21
N GLU A 30 1.96 9.35 3.51
CA GLU A 30 3.07 9.18 4.47
C GLU A 30 4.14 8.15 4.01
N CYS A 31 3.72 7.10 3.29
CA CYS A 31 4.59 6.02 2.81
C CYS A 31 4.74 6.01 1.27
N LYS A 32 4.49 7.16 0.63
CA LYS A 32 4.52 7.30 -0.84
C LYS A 32 5.91 7.08 -1.42
N GLU A 33 6.96 7.42 -0.68
CA GLU A 33 8.34 7.25 -1.15
C GLU A 33 8.69 5.76 -1.33
N GLN A 34 8.41 4.93 -0.33
CA GLN A 34 8.63 3.48 -0.36
C GLN A 34 7.76 2.83 -1.44
N MET A 35 6.51 3.29 -1.58
CA MET A 35 5.62 2.86 -2.66
C MET A 35 6.23 3.17 -4.04
N GLN A 36 6.75 4.38 -4.25
CA GLN A 36 7.36 4.78 -5.51
C GLN A 36 8.58 3.94 -5.84
N ARG A 37 9.44 3.65 -4.84
CA ARG A 37 10.61 2.77 -5.00
C ARG A 37 10.18 1.35 -5.41
N TYR A 38 9.18 0.79 -4.73
CA TYR A 38 8.62 -0.52 -5.09
C TYR A 38 8.04 -0.53 -6.51
N MET A 39 7.26 0.48 -6.87
CA MET A 39 6.68 0.60 -8.22
C MET A 39 7.74 0.82 -9.30
N ALA A 40 8.80 1.56 -9.00
CA ALA A 40 9.93 1.72 -9.91
C ALA A 40 10.63 0.37 -10.15
N CYS A 41 10.84 -0.43 -9.10
CA CYS A 41 11.39 -1.77 -9.21
C CYS A 41 10.50 -2.70 -10.03
N LEU A 42 9.17 -2.67 -9.84
CA LEU A 42 8.27 -3.46 -10.66
C LEU A 42 8.35 -3.06 -12.13
N ARG A 43 8.41 -1.76 -12.42
CA ARG A 43 8.54 -1.27 -13.80
C ARG A 43 9.85 -1.69 -14.46
N SER A 44 10.96 -1.68 -13.72
CA SER A 44 12.25 -2.12 -14.26
C SER A 44 12.34 -3.63 -14.47
N ASN A 45 11.62 -4.41 -13.66
CA ASN A 45 11.65 -5.88 -13.70
C ASN A 45 10.38 -6.47 -14.33
N SER A 46 9.77 -5.79 -15.32
CA SER A 46 8.63 -6.30 -16.08
C SER A 46 7.45 -6.84 -15.24
N SER A 47 7.16 -6.16 -14.13
CA SER A 47 6.13 -6.54 -13.12
C SER A 47 6.43 -7.81 -12.32
N THR A 48 7.68 -8.28 -12.30
CA THR A 48 8.09 -9.37 -11.41
C THR A 48 8.33 -8.86 -10.00
N SER A 49 7.65 -9.48 -9.02
CA SER A 49 7.68 -9.04 -7.62
C SER A 49 8.83 -9.64 -6.81
N SER A 50 9.43 -10.75 -7.27
CA SER A 50 10.55 -11.42 -6.60
C SER A 50 11.75 -10.50 -6.29
N PRO A 51 12.31 -9.74 -7.24
CA PRO A 51 13.43 -8.84 -6.94
C PRO A 51 13.02 -7.63 -6.09
N CYS A 52 11.73 -7.31 -6.04
CA CYS A 52 11.18 -6.15 -5.35
C CYS A 52 10.63 -6.47 -3.95
N ARG A 53 10.77 -7.72 -3.48
CA ARG A 53 10.39 -8.16 -2.13
C ARG A 53 10.97 -7.31 -0.99
N PRO A 54 12.25 -6.90 -0.97
CA PRO A 54 12.74 -6.04 0.10
C PRO A 54 12.01 -4.69 0.13
N LEU A 55 11.77 -4.10 -1.04
CA LEU A 55 11.07 -2.81 -1.16
C LEU A 55 9.59 -2.90 -0.76
N SER A 56 8.93 -4.04 -1.01
CA SER A 56 7.56 -4.25 -0.56
C SER A 56 7.48 -4.44 0.95
N LYS A 57 8.48 -5.05 1.58
CA LYS A 57 8.59 -5.17 3.02
C LYS A 57 8.68 -3.79 3.67
N ASP A 58 9.57 -2.92 3.18
CA ASP A 58 9.74 -1.55 3.70
C ASP A 58 8.48 -0.70 3.57
N TYR A 59 7.76 -0.87 2.46
CA TYR A 59 6.48 -0.21 2.24
C TYR A 59 5.43 -0.64 3.28
N LEU A 60 5.33 -1.93 3.55
CA LEU A 60 4.39 -2.46 4.56
C LEU A 60 4.81 -2.07 5.98
N ASP A 61 6.11 -2.06 6.27
CA ASP A 61 6.66 -1.62 7.56
C ASP A 61 6.28 -0.16 7.86
N CYS A 62 6.44 0.73 6.87
CA CYS A 62 6.01 2.12 7.00
C CYS A 62 4.51 2.23 7.33
N ARG A 63 3.66 1.43 6.68
CA ARG A 63 2.21 1.45 6.93
C ARG A 63 1.85 0.93 8.32
N MET A 64 2.53 -0.10 8.80
CA MET A 64 2.35 -0.63 10.16
C MET A 64 2.83 0.37 11.23
N ASN A 65 3.96 1.04 11.01
CA ASN A 65 4.51 2.03 11.95
C ASN A 65 3.65 3.29 12.06
N LYS A 66 3.02 3.68 10.96
CA LYS A 66 2.15 4.86 10.89
C LYS A 66 0.68 4.56 11.25
N GLY A 67 0.34 3.32 11.58
CA GLY A 67 -1.04 2.93 11.86
C GLY A 67 -1.97 3.01 10.64
N LEU A 68 -1.42 3.02 9.42
CA LEU A 68 -2.18 2.91 8.16
C LEU A 68 -2.61 1.46 7.89
N MET A 69 -2.04 0.51 8.62
CA MET A 69 -2.35 -0.93 8.59
C MET A 69 -2.17 -1.51 9.99
N GLU A 70 -2.95 -2.54 10.33
CA GLU A 70 -2.74 -3.31 11.55
C GLU A 70 -1.35 -3.97 11.52
N ARG A 71 -0.66 -4.05 12.67
CA ARG A 71 0.59 -4.79 12.74
C ARG A 71 0.30 -6.27 12.64
N ASP A 72 0.85 -6.91 11.62
CA ASP A 72 0.78 -8.35 11.42
C ASP A 72 2.18 -8.95 11.36
N GLU A 73 2.30 -10.26 11.56
CA GLU A 73 3.56 -10.95 11.46
C GLU A 73 3.99 -11.08 9.99
N TRP A 74 5.30 -10.92 9.74
CA TRP A 74 5.88 -11.04 8.40
C TRP A 74 5.55 -12.36 7.69
N LYS A 75 5.31 -13.43 8.46
CA LYS A 75 4.90 -14.75 7.97
C LYS A 75 3.52 -14.70 7.30
N ASN A 76 2.55 -14.07 7.96
CA ASN A 76 1.18 -13.90 7.46
C ASN A 76 1.14 -13.02 6.21
N LEU A 77 2.08 -12.07 6.11
CA LEU A 77 2.28 -11.20 4.96
C LEU A 77 3.07 -11.87 3.81
N GLY A 78 3.42 -13.15 3.95
CA GLY A 78 4.09 -13.93 2.91
C GLY A 78 5.59 -13.60 2.75
N PHE A 79 6.23 -13.10 3.82
CA PHE A 79 7.68 -12.93 3.96
C PHE A 79 8.30 -14.02 4.84
N ASP A 80 7.77 -15.25 4.74
CA ASP A 80 8.36 -16.41 5.40
C ASP A 80 9.77 -16.69 4.88
N SER A 81 10.75 -16.65 5.78
CA SER A 81 12.14 -17.03 5.55
C SER A 81 12.35 -18.52 5.26
N LYS A 82 11.29 -19.31 5.11
CA LYS A 82 11.33 -20.77 4.92
C LYS A 82 10.86 -21.24 3.53
N LYS A 83 11.11 -20.46 2.49
CA LYS A 83 11.13 -21.00 1.12
C LYS A 83 12.48 -20.64 0.49
N PRO A 84 13.32 -21.62 0.14
CA PRO A 84 14.51 -21.38 -0.67
C PRO A 84 14.06 -21.08 -2.10
N ALA A 85 13.62 -19.85 -2.35
CA ALA A 85 13.62 -19.31 -3.70
C ALA A 85 14.99 -18.66 -3.90
N LEU A 86 15.80 -19.39 -4.65
CA LEU A 86 17.10 -19.02 -5.21
C LEU A 86 17.15 -17.53 -5.59
N ASP A 87 17.88 -16.70 -4.82
CA ASP A 87 19.01 -15.85 -5.28
C ASP A 87 19.52 -14.91 -4.16
N SER A 88 20.83 -15.03 -3.91
CA SER A 88 21.84 -14.12 -3.34
C SER A 88 21.59 -13.12 -2.20
N ASN A 89 22.35 -13.35 -1.12
CA ASN A 89 23.26 -12.41 -0.46
C ASN A 89 22.97 -10.89 -0.59
N ASN A 90 22.36 -10.30 0.43
CA ASN A 90 22.99 -9.18 1.14
C ASN A 90 22.41 -8.98 2.55
N LYS A 91 23.27 -8.44 3.41
CA LYS A 91 23.16 -8.25 4.85
C LYS A 91 22.53 -6.88 5.10
N GLU A 92 21.38 -6.82 5.78
CA GLU A 92 20.91 -5.60 6.47
C GLU A 92 19.91 -6.07 7.53
N GLU A 93 20.36 -6.35 8.76
CA GLU A 93 20.65 -5.36 9.80
C GLU A 93 19.46 -4.42 9.98
N SER A 94 18.46 -4.91 10.73
CA SER A 94 17.47 -4.04 11.36
C SER A 94 18.21 -2.93 12.12
N PRO A 95 17.95 -1.64 11.85
CA PRO A 95 18.55 -0.57 12.61
C PRO A 95 18.10 -0.67 14.07
N THR A 96 19.10 -0.68 14.94
CA THR A 96 19.02 -0.52 16.37
C THR A 96 18.06 0.62 16.73
N GLN A 97 16.97 0.33 17.45
CA GLN A 97 16.26 1.35 18.21
C GLN A 97 16.89 1.42 19.61
N SER A 98 17.94 2.22 19.72
CA SER A 98 18.30 2.87 20.97
C SER A 98 17.34 4.05 21.17
N LYS A 99 16.54 4.02 22.24
CA LYS A 99 16.12 5.20 23.02
C LYS A 99 15.33 4.74 24.26
N SER A 100 16.02 4.67 25.40
CA SER A 100 15.44 4.99 26.70
C SER A 100 16.47 5.86 27.42
N ASP A 101 16.17 7.15 27.38
CA ASP A 101 16.75 8.22 28.17
C ASP A 101 16.14 8.13 29.59
N SER A 102 16.93 8.55 30.59
CA SER A 102 16.64 8.70 32.03
C SER A 102 16.95 7.57 33.00
#